data_AF-A0A420HHV9-F1
#
_entry.id   AF-A0A420HHV9-F1
#
_cell.length_a   1.000
_cell.length_b   1.000
_cell.length_c   1.000
_cell.angle_alpha   90.00
_cell.angle_beta   90.00
_cell.angle_gamma   90.00
#
_symmetry.space_group_name_H-M   'P 1'
#
loop_
_entity.id
_entity.type
_entity.pdbx_description
1 polymer ?
#
loop_
_entity_poly.entity_id
_entity_poly.type
_entity_poly.pdbx_seq_one_letter_code
_entity_poly.pdbx_strand_id
1 'polypeptide(L)'
;MSKSQVVYKHYLRALSRWPQDTLRPECQFKDLMRKRVDKIFLSNTTSETSTKEINEKSELEQVNALYNLLENRFSQRVRLQRDILAVAFHN
;
A
#
# COMPACT_ATOMS: atom_id res chain seq x y z
N MET A 1 16.74 -3.59 16.91
CA MET A 1 16.04 -2.64 16.00
C MET A 1 14.63 -2.43 16.54
N SER A 2 14.11 -1.20 16.53
CA SER A 2 12.72 -0.93 16.94
C SER A 2 11.72 -1.59 15.98
N LYS A 3 10.56 -2.05 16.48
CA LYS A 3 9.48 -2.63 15.66
C LYS A 3 8.99 -1.63 14.60
N SER A 4 8.82 -0.37 14.98
CA SER A 4 8.52 0.74 14.04
C SER A 4 9.51 0.83 12.86
N GLN A 5 10.81 0.65 13.10
CA GLN A 5 11.84 0.70 12.07
C GLN A 5 11.78 -0.51 11.12
N VAL A 6 11.37 -1.67 11.63
CA VAL A 6 11.13 -2.88 10.81
C VAL A 6 9.93 -2.65 9.88
N VAL A 7 8.82 -2.13 10.39
CA VAL A 7 7.62 -1.80 9.60
C VAL A 7 7.96 -0.79 8.50
N TYR A 8 8.72 0.26 8.84
CA TYR A 8 9.20 1.25 7.87
C TYR A 8 10.01 0.61 6.72
N LYS A 9 10.95 -0.29 7.03
CA LYS A 9 11.72 -1.01 6.01
C LYS A 9 10.83 -1.87 5.11
N HIS A 10 9.81 -2.52 5.68
CA HIS A 10 8.88 -3.31 4.88
C HIS A 10 8.05 -2.46 3.91
N TYR A 11 7.61 -1.26 4.34
CA TYR A 11 7.00 -0.29 3.43
C TYR A 11 7.93 0.05 2.27
N LEU A 12 9.18 0.44 2.55
CA LEU A 12 10.13 0.81 1.50
C LEU A 12 10.36 -0.33 0.50
N ARG A 13 10.46 -1.57 0.98
CA ARG A 13 10.62 -2.75 0.13
C ARG A 13 9.38 -3.00 -0.73
N ALA A 14 8.19 -2.94 -0.16
CA ALA A 14 6.95 -3.12 -0.92
C ALA A 14 6.78 -2.04 -1.99
N LEU A 15 7.01 -0.77 -1.64
CA LEU A 15 6.92 0.36 -2.58
C LEU A 15 7.97 0.29 -3.69
N SER A 16 9.17 -0.23 -3.43
CA SER A 16 10.21 -0.40 -4.47
C SER A 16 9.80 -1.38 -5.57
N ARG A 17 8.91 -2.32 -5.26
CA ARG A 17 8.40 -3.32 -6.21
C ARG A 17 7.09 -2.88 -6.86
N TRP A 18 6.52 -1.76 -6.42
CA TRP A 18 5.23 -1.31 -6.88
C TRP A 18 5.29 -0.94 -8.37
N PRO A 19 4.32 -1.38 -9.19
CA PRO A 19 4.32 -1.08 -10.62
C PRO A 19 4.15 0.42 -10.89
N GLN A 20 4.70 0.85 -12.02
CA GLN A 20 4.57 2.21 -12.52
C GLN A 20 3.14 2.42 -13.07
N ASP A 21 2.42 3.44 -12.60
CA ASP A 21 1.13 3.83 -13.20
C ASP A 21 1.41 4.63 -14.48
N THR A 22 1.20 4.00 -15.64
CA THR A 22 1.44 4.60 -16.96
C THR A 22 0.33 5.57 -17.37
N LEU A 23 -0.87 5.44 -16.81
CA LEU A 23 -2.00 6.30 -17.11
C LEU A 23 -1.87 7.65 -16.42
N ARG A 24 -1.18 7.68 -15.28
CA ARG A 24 -0.99 8.90 -14.47
C ARG A 24 0.47 9.00 -14.01
N PRO A 25 1.39 9.37 -14.91
CA PRO A 25 2.81 9.52 -14.57
C PRO A 25 3.06 10.61 -13.52
N GLU A 26 2.26 11.68 -13.53
CA GLU A 26 2.37 12.82 -12.59
C GLU A 26 2.00 12.45 -11.14
N CYS A 27 1.21 11.39 -10.95
CA CYS A 27 0.64 11.06 -9.65
C CYS A 27 0.75 9.57 -9.38
N GLN A 28 1.94 9.16 -8.93
CA GLN A 28 2.24 7.76 -8.70
C GLN A 28 1.92 7.37 -7.26
N PHE A 29 1.24 6.24 -7.10
CA PHE A 29 0.92 5.69 -5.78
C PHE A 29 2.15 5.54 -4.89
N LYS A 30 3.27 5.07 -5.47
CA LYS A 30 4.53 4.84 -4.75
C LYS A 30 5.06 6.12 -4.08
N ASP A 31 4.92 7.27 -4.75
CA ASP A 31 5.45 8.55 -4.30
C ASP A 31 4.57 9.15 -3.20
N LEU A 32 3.25 9.04 -3.37
CA LEU A 32 2.28 9.44 -2.35
C LEU A 32 2.45 8.63 -1.06
N MET A 33 2.58 7.31 -1.19
CA MET A 33 2.77 6.43 -0.03
C MET A 33 4.12 6.65 0.63
N ARG A 34 5.20 6.85 -0.13
CA ARG A 34 6.51 7.19 0.44
C ARG A 34 6.43 8.48 1.27
N LYS A 35 5.83 9.54 0.74
CA LYS A 35 5.62 10.81 1.48
C LYS A 35 4.83 10.60 2.79
N ARG A 36 3.75 9.81 2.75
CA ARG A 36 2.95 9.49 3.95
C ARG A 36 3.78 8.73 4.98
N VAL A 37 4.44 7.65 4.57
CA VAL A 37 5.23 6.79 5.45
C VAL A 37 6.39 7.58 6.04
N ASP A 38 7.10 8.36 5.22
CA ASP A 38 8.20 9.20 5.71
C ASP A 38 7.70 10.22 6.73
N LYS A 39 6.54 10.84 6.49
CA LYS A 39 5.91 11.71 7.48
C LYS A 39 5.63 10.95 8.79
N ILE A 40 5.03 9.77 8.74
CA ILE A 40 4.68 9.03 9.97
C ILE A 40 5.92 8.61 10.77
N PHE A 41 6.96 8.10 10.10
CA PHE A 41 8.11 7.50 10.78
C PHE A 41 9.28 8.47 11.01
N LEU A 42 9.40 9.57 10.25
CA LEU A 42 10.44 10.58 10.40
C LEU A 42 9.97 11.90 11.05
N SER A 43 8.67 12.26 10.99
CA SER A 43 8.19 13.55 11.56
C SER A 43 8.24 13.65 13.08
N ASN A 44 8.55 12.55 13.77
CA ASN A 44 8.83 12.53 15.21
C ASN A 44 10.03 13.42 15.60
N THR A 45 10.74 13.98 14.63
CA THR A 45 11.98 14.74 14.84
C THR A 45 11.76 16.27 14.95
N THR A 46 10.65 16.86 14.46
CA THR A 46 10.59 18.33 14.28
C THR A 46 9.24 19.06 14.44
N SER A 47 8.11 18.49 14.88
CA SER A 47 6.89 19.31 15.03
C SER A 47 5.93 18.90 16.16
N GLU A 48 5.70 19.88 17.05
CA GLU A 48 5.04 19.82 18.36
C GLU A 48 3.50 19.72 18.36
N THR A 49 2.83 19.34 17.27
CA THR A 49 1.35 19.46 17.20
C THR A 49 0.58 18.21 16.77
N SER A 50 1.19 17.03 16.76
CA SER A 50 0.43 15.78 16.56
C SER A 50 1.17 14.58 17.14
N THR A 51 1.05 14.36 18.45
CA THR A 51 1.45 13.12 19.13
C THR A 51 0.50 11.97 18.75
N LYS A 52 0.42 11.64 17.46
CA LYS A 52 -0.16 10.35 17.06
C LYS A 52 0.89 9.29 17.36
N GLU A 53 0.75 8.63 18.51
CA GLU A 53 1.48 7.41 18.80
C GLU A 53 1.35 6.46 17.61
N ILE A 54 2.50 6.05 17.05
CA ILE A 54 2.52 5.15 15.91
C ILE A 54 2.00 3.80 16.40
N ASN A 55 0.76 3.47 16.02
CA ASN A 55 0.22 2.15 16.30
C ASN A 55 0.86 1.12 15.35
N GLU A 56 1.97 0.54 15.82
CA GLU A 56 2.82 -0.38 15.07
C GLU A 56 2.04 -1.57 14.49
N LYS A 57 1.05 -2.08 15.23
CA LYS A 57 0.22 -3.20 14.78
C LYS A 57 -0.61 -2.81 13.56
N SER A 58 -1.25 -1.64 13.62
CA SER A 58 -2.09 -1.14 12.52
C SER A 58 -1.26 -0.84 11.26
N GLU A 59 -0.03 -0.35 11.45
CA GLU A 59 0.88 -0.06 10.33
C GLU A 59 1.43 -1.35 9.71
N LEU A 60 1.67 -2.39 10.52
CA LEU A 60 2.05 -3.71 10.01
C LEU A 60 0.93 -4.35 9.20
N GLU A 61 -0.33 -4.22 9.62
CA GLU A 61 -1.49 -4.69 8.86
C GLU A 61 -1.62 -3.97 7.50
N GLN A 62 -1.39 -2.66 7.46
CA GLN A 62 -1.35 -1.88 6.23
C GLN A 62 -0.23 -2.35 5.28
N VAL A 63 0.98 -2.61 5.79
CA VAL A 63 2.08 -3.20 5.01
C VAL A 63 1.69 -4.57 4.43
N ASN A 64 1.05 -5.43 5.23
CA ASN A 64 0.62 -6.74 4.76
C ASN A 64 -0.45 -6.63 3.66
N ALA A 65 -1.39 -5.69 3.78
CA ALA A 65 -2.34 -5.40 2.72
C ALA A 65 -1.63 -4.96 1.43
N LEU A 66 -0.59 -4.12 1.54
CA LEU A 66 0.21 -3.68 0.41
C LEU A 66 0.89 -4.86 -0.31
N TYR A 67 1.46 -5.82 0.43
CA TYR A 67 2.02 -7.04 -0.17
C TYR A 67 0.94 -7.90 -0.86
N ASN A 68 -0.23 -8.08 -0.24
CA ASN A 68 -1.33 -8.85 -0.85
C ASN A 68 -1.79 -8.23 -2.18
N LEU A 69 -1.83 -6.90 -2.28
CA LEU A 69 -2.16 -6.20 -3.51
C LEU A 69 -1.07 -6.38 -4.57
N LEU A 70 0.20 -6.25 -4.18
CA LEU A 70 1.35 -6.40 -5.08
C LEU A 70 1.41 -7.81 -5.70
N GLU A 71 1.16 -8.84 -4.90
CA GLU A 71 1.15 -10.24 -5.36
C GLU A 71 -0.11 -10.61 -6.15
N ASN A 72 -1.04 -9.65 -6.33
CA ASN A 72 -2.32 -9.85 -6.99
C ASN A 72 -3.10 -11.07 -6.45
N ARG A 73 -3.02 -11.30 -5.14
CA ARG A 73 -3.58 -12.49 -4.49
C ARG A 73 -5.11 -12.56 -4.62
N PHE A 74 -5.76 -11.41 -4.79
CA PHE A 74 -7.21 -11.32 -4.92
C PHE A 74 -7.72 -11.75 -6.30
N SER A 75 -6.98 -11.49 -7.40
CA SER A 75 -7.35 -12.00 -8.72
C SER A 75 -7.31 -13.53 -8.81
N GLN A 76 -6.45 -14.18 -8.01
CA GLN A 76 -6.39 -15.65 -7.97
C GLN A 76 -7.55 -16.26 -7.18
N ARG A 77 -8.05 -15.55 -6.16
CA ARG A 77 -9.13 -16.03 -5.29
C ARG A 77 -10.50 -15.74 -5.87
N VAL A 78 -10.68 -14.54 -6.41
CA VAL A 78 -11.90 -14.15 -7.11
C VAL A 78 -11.66 -14.47 -8.57
N ARG A 79 -11.88 -15.74 -8.95
CA ARG A 79 -12.04 -16.05 -10.37
C ARG A 79 -13.18 -15.17 -10.86
N LEU A 80 -12.87 -14.16 -11.67
CA LEU A 80 -13.89 -13.38 -12.36
C LEU A 80 -14.75 -14.40 -13.11
N GLN A 81 -15.95 -14.68 -12.61
CA GLN A 81 -16.90 -15.52 -13.30
C GLN A 81 -17.16 -14.83 -14.63
N ARG A 82 -16.54 -15.34 -15.70
CA ARG A 82 -16.73 -14.87 -17.07
C ARG A 82 -18.22 -14.85 -17.44
N ASP A 83 -19.02 -15.68 -16.75
CA ASP A 83 -20.46 -15.79 -16.92
C ASP A 83 -21.24 -14.51 -16.59
N ILE A 84 -20.72 -13.63 -15.72
CA ILE A 84 -21.43 -12.38 -15.37
C ILE A 84 -21.41 -11.38 -16.55
N LEU A 85 -20.42 -11.50 -17.45
CA LEU A 85 -20.33 -10.67 -18.66
C LEU A 85 -21.00 -11.32 -19.89
N ALA A 86 -21.24 -12.63 -19.86
CA ALA A 86 -21.80 -13.36 -21.01
C ALA A 86 -23.30 -13.16 -21.22
N VAL A 87 -24.07 -12.92 -20.13
CA VAL A 87 -25.53 -12.73 -20.20
C VAL A 87 -25.92 -11.44 -20.96
N ALA A 88 -25.00 -10.48 -21.10
CA ALA A 88 -25.24 -9.23 -21.83
C ALA A 88 -25.12 -9.34 -23.36
N PHE A 89 -24.66 -10.49 -23.90
CA PHE A 89 -24.40 -10.66 -25.35
C PHE A 89 -25.31 -11.68 -26.04
N HIS A 90 -26.42 -12.09 -25.41
CA HIS A 90 -27.50 -12.80 -26.09
C HIS A 90 -28.72 -11.89 -26.20
N ASN A 91 -28.81 -11.18 -27.33
CA ASN A 91 -30.02 -10.62 -27.92
C ASN A 91 -30.02 -10.96 -29.40
#